data_AF-A0A0L7K3N3-F1
#
_entry.id   AF-A0A0L7K3N3-F1
#
_cell.length_a   1.000
_cell.length_b   1.000
_cell.length_c   1.000
_cell.angle_alpha   90.00
_cell.angle_beta   90.00
_cell.angle_gamma   90.00
#
_symmetry.space_group_name_H-M   'P 1'
#
loop_
_entity.id
_entity.type
_entity.pdbx_description
1 polymer ?
#
loop_
_entity_poly.entity_id
_entity_poly.type
_entity_poly.pdbx_seq_one_letter_code
_entity_poly.pdbx_strand_id
1 'polypeptide(L)'
;SIINAAKIAYYSKYNGHIPAMAKPVLYSYWRSSCSWRVRIALNLKEIPYDIKAVSLIKGGGEQHCNEYREVNPMEQVPSLYGETLVESLNIMHYLEETRPQRPLMPEECFKRAKVREICEVIASGIQPLQNLIVLIHVGEEKKKEWAQHWIMRGFRATEKLLAACAGKYCVGDEI
;
A
#
# COMPACT_ATOMS: atom_id res chain seq x y z
N SER A 1 -19.92 -1.97 -24.90
CA SER A 1 -20.38 -1.09 -23.81
C SER A 1 -19.53 0.18 -23.79
N ILE A 2 -20.06 1.30 -23.28
CA ILE A 2 -19.33 2.58 -23.10
C ILE A 2 -17.99 2.38 -22.35
N ILE A 3 -17.92 1.35 -21.49
CA ILE A 3 -16.72 0.92 -20.75
C ILE A 3 -15.56 0.53 -21.68
N ASN A 4 -15.82 -0.08 -22.84
CA ASN A 4 -14.75 -0.49 -23.76
C ASN A 4 -14.15 0.70 -24.52
N ALA A 5 -14.96 1.68 -24.93
CA ALA A 5 -14.46 2.87 -25.61
C ALA A 5 -13.64 3.76 -24.65
N ALA A 6 -14.09 3.91 -23.40
CA ALA A 6 -13.35 4.62 -22.36
C ALA A 6 -12.02 3.91 -21.99
N LYS A 7 -12.01 2.58 -21.91
CA LYS A 7 -10.78 1.80 -21.68
C LYS A 7 -9.78 1.91 -22.84
N ILE A 8 -10.24 1.81 -24.09
CA ILE A 8 -9.39 1.94 -25.26
C ILE A 8 -8.81 3.36 -25.34
N ALA A 9 -9.61 4.40 -25.08
CA ALA A 9 -9.11 5.77 -25.01
C ALA A 9 -8.13 5.99 -23.84
N TYR A 10 -8.38 5.37 -22.68
CA TYR A 10 -7.49 5.40 -21.52
C TYR A 10 -6.13 4.79 -21.88
N TYR A 11 -6.09 3.52 -22.29
CA TYR A 11 -4.82 2.84 -22.61
C TYR A 11 -4.14 3.39 -23.87
N SER A 12 -4.88 3.88 -24.87
CA SER A 12 -4.30 4.51 -26.06
C SER A 12 -3.62 5.85 -25.75
N LYS A 13 -3.99 6.53 -24.66
CA LYS A 13 -3.31 7.76 -24.19
C LYS A 13 -1.97 7.46 -23.51
N TYR A 14 -1.75 6.22 -23.06
CA TYR A 14 -0.54 5.77 -22.36
C TYR A 14 0.36 4.85 -23.21
N ASN A 15 0.09 4.71 -24.50
CA ASN A 15 0.98 4.06 -25.46
C ASN A 15 2.21 4.95 -25.72
N GLY A 16 3.20 4.82 -24.83
CA GLY A 16 4.55 5.31 -25.04
C GLY A 16 4.76 6.73 -24.53
N HIS A 17 5.56 6.83 -23.46
CA HIS A 17 6.09 8.04 -22.81
C HIS A 17 5.18 8.69 -21.76
N ILE A 18 5.47 8.32 -20.51
CA ILE A 18 5.31 9.21 -19.36
C ILE A 18 6.06 10.52 -19.73
N PRO A 19 5.37 11.67 -19.84
CA PRO A 19 6.07 12.94 -20.02
C PRO A 19 7.01 13.14 -18.84
N ALA A 20 8.20 13.67 -19.09
CA ALA A 20 9.24 13.88 -18.09
C ALA A 20 8.68 14.46 -16.77
N MET A 21 8.57 13.56 -15.79
CA MET A 21 8.51 13.73 -14.33
C MET A 21 7.85 15.00 -13.79
N ALA A 22 6.52 15.03 -13.71
CA ALA A 22 5.92 15.65 -12.53
C ALA A 22 6.29 14.78 -11.32
N LYS A 23 6.88 15.40 -10.29
CA LYS A 23 7.22 14.73 -9.02
C LYS A 23 5.96 14.04 -8.46
N PRO A 24 5.98 12.72 -8.19
CA PRO A 24 4.81 12.01 -7.69
C PRO A 24 4.27 12.65 -6.41
N VAL A 25 2.95 12.70 -6.27
CA VAL A 25 2.29 13.20 -5.04
C VAL A 25 1.67 12.03 -4.30
N LEU A 26 2.12 11.78 -3.08
CA LEU A 26 1.58 10.76 -2.19
C LEU A 26 0.50 11.37 -1.28
N TYR A 27 -0.74 10.98 -1.51
CA TYR A 27 -1.82 11.19 -0.55
C TYR A 27 -1.61 10.26 0.65
N SER A 28 -1.40 10.83 1.82
CA SER A 28 -0.86 10.08 2.96
C SER A 28 -1.37 10.62 4.30
N TYR A 29 -1.58 9.70 5.23
CA TYR A 29 -1.76 10.01 6.65
C TYR A 29 -0.54 9.57 7.44
N TRP A 30 -0.07 10.40 8.38
CA TRP A 30 1.18 10.16 9.09
C TRP A 30 1.14 8.89 9.97
N ARG A 31 -0.02 8.55 10.55
CA ARG A 31 -0.24 7.29 11.32
C ARG A 31 -0.73 6.11 10.49
N SER A 32 -0.93 6.26 9.18
CA SER A 32 -1.36 5.13 8.35
C SER A 32 -0.19 4.18 8.10
N SER A 33 -0.35 2.93 8.53
CA SER A 33 0.61 1.85 8.26
C SER A 33 0.73 1.58 6.75
N CYS A 34 -0.39 1.60 6.01
CA CYS A 34 -0.39 1.44 4.56
C CYS A 34 0.37 2.58 3.87
N SER A 35 0.21 3.83 4.33
CA SER A 35 0.98 4.96 3.78
C SER A 35 2.47 4.84 4.12
N TRP A 36 2.83 4.31 5.29
CA TRP A 36 4.25 4.06 5.62
C TRP A 36 4.92 3.08 4.66
N ARG A 37 4.23 2.02 4.22
CA ARG A 37 4.79 1.07 3.24
C ARG A 37 5.29 1.78 1.98
N VAL A 38 4.45 2.66 1.42
CA VAL A 38 4.78 3.43 0.21
C VAL A 38 5.86 4.48 0.49
N ARG A 39 5.82 5.15 1.65
CA ARG A 39 6.89 6.08 2.05
C ARG A 39 8.24 5.36 2.14
N ILE A 40 8.29 4.15 2.70
CA ILE A 40 9.51 3.34 2.79
C ILE A 40 10.01 2.98 1.39
N ALA A 41 9.14 2.43 0.53
CA ALA A 41 9.51 2.07 -0.84
C ALA A 41 10.05 3.26 -1.65
N LEU A 42 9.38 4.42 -1.62
CA LEU A 42 9.83 5.62 -2.32
C LEU A 42 11.22 6.07 -1.83
N ASN A 43 11.48 6.02 -0.52
CA ASN A 43 12.78 6.39 0.05
C ASN A 43 13.88 5.37 -0.29
N LEU A 44 13.62 4.07 -0.18
CA LEU A 44 14.60 3.01 -0.52
C LEU A 44 15.01 3.09 -2.00
N LYS A 45 14.05 3.39 -2.88
CA LYS A 45 14.28 3.57 -4.32
C LYS A 45 14.77 4.97 -4.69
N GLU A 46 14.98 5.86 -3.71
CA GLU A 46 15.40 7.26 -3.89
C GLU A 46 14.54 8.05 -4.90
N ILE A 47 13.22 7.82 -4.87
CA ILE A 47 12.27 8.53 -5.73
C ILE A 47 11.81 9.80 -4.99
N PRO A 48 12.11 11.01 -5.49
CA PRO A 48 11.60 12.24 -4.89
C PRO A 48 10.07 12.31 -5.05
N TYR A 49 9.36 12.64 -3.97
CA TYR A 49 7.90 12.77 -3.98
C TYR A 49 7.44 13.90 -3.05
N ASP A 50 6.23 14.41 -3.28
CA ASP A 50 5.57 15.34 -2.36
C ASP A 50 4.49 14.60 -1.56
N ILE A 51 4.22 15.07 -0.34
CA ILE A 51 3.14 14.53 0.50
C ILE A 51 1.97 15.50 0.47
N LYS A 52 0.79 14.99 0.07
CA LYS A 52 -0.48 15.64 0.34
C LYS A 52 -1.13 14.96 1.54
N ALA A 53 -1.17 15.67 2.66
CA ALA A 53 -1.73 15.12 3.89
C ALA A 53 -3.25 14.92 3.74
N VAL A 54 -3.73 13.76 4.19
CA VAL A 54 -5.17 13.46 4.33
C VAL A 54 -5.39 13.01 5.76
N SER A 55 -6.09 13.81 6.56
CA SER A 55 -6.36 13.50 7.96
C SER A 55 -7.48 12.49 8.07
N LEU A 56 -7.21 11.35 8.72
CA LEU A 56 -8.22 10.31 8.93
C LEU A 56 -9.16 10.56 10.11
N ILE A 57 -8.97 11.65 10.85
CA ILE A 57 -9.70 11.95 12.09
C ILE A 57 -10.34 13.34 12.11
N LYS A 58 -9.75 14.32 11.40
CA LYS A 58 -10.22 15.71 11.42
C LYS A 58 -11.56 15.79 10.68
N GLY A 59 -12.56 16.41 11.31
CA GLY A 59 -13.88 16.60 10.71
C GLY A 59 -14.60 15.30 10.34
N GLY A 60 -14.31 14.19 11.02
CA GLY A 60 -14.85 12.86 10.67
C GLY A 60 -14.02 12.10 9.63
N GLY A 61 -12.98 12.71 9.07
CA GLY A 61 -12.06 12.11 8.12
C GLY A 61 -12.10 12.79 6.74
N GLU A 62 -11.00 13.42 6.34
CA GLU A 62 -10.84 14.08 5.04
C GLU A 62 -10.91 13.07 3.87
N GLN A 63 -10.68 11.78 4.14
CA GLN A 63 -10.85 10.72 3.16
C GLN A 63 -12.30 10.53 2.66
N HIS A 64 -13.28 11.05 3.41
CA HIS A 64 -14.71 10.95 3.08
C HIS A 64 -15.21 12.15 2.25
N CYS A 65 -14.38 13.17 2.02
CA CYS A 65 -14.78 14.34 1.24
C CYS A 65 -14.88 13.99 -0.24
N ASN A 66 -15.73 14.72 -0.98
CA ASN A 66 -15.97 14.47 -2.40
C ASN A 66 -14.67 14.57 -3.21
N GLU A 67 -13.81 15.54 -2.89
CA GLU A 67 -12.55 15.77 -3.57
C GLU A 67 -11.59 14.58 -3.45
N TYR A 68 -11.56 13.90 -2.30
CA TYR A 68 -10.71 12.72 -2.13
C TYR A 68 -11.34 11.45 -2.68
N ARG A 69 -12.68 11.32 -2.65
CA ARG A 69 -13.39 10.19 -3.25
C ARG A 69 -13.13 10.06 -4.75
N GLU A 70 -12.98 11.19 -5.46
CA GLU A 70 -12.57 11.21 -6.86
C GLU A 70 -11.13 10.70 -7.09
N VAL A 71 -10.28 10.77 -6.07
CA VAL A 71 -8.91 10.22 -6.10
C VAL A 71 -8.91 8.73 -5.76
N ASN A 72 -9.59 8.37 -4.67
CA ASN A 72 -9.72 6.99 -4.22
C ASN A 72 -11.17 6.69 -3.81
N PRO A 73 -11.94 5.98 -4.65
CA PRO A 73 -13.32 5.62 -4.35
C PRO A 73 -13.47 4.72 -3.11
N MET A 74 -12.41 4.04 -2.67
CA MET A 74 -12.40 3.28 -1.41
C MET A 74 -12.23 4.18 -0.17
N GLU A 75 -12.04 5.48 -0.34
CA GLU A 75 -11.92 6.46 0.74
C GLU A 75 -10.78 6.10 1.72
N GLN A 76 -9.65 5.66 1.18
CA GLN A 76 -8.50 5.17 1.95
C GLN A 76 -7.19 5.82 1.49
N VAL A 77 -6.20 5.84 2.38
CA VAL A 77 -4.81 6.20 2.06
C VAL A 77 -3.93 4.95 2.15
N PRO A 78 -2.87 4.82 1.32
CA PRO A 78 -2.34 5.82 0.41
C PRO A 78 -2.98 5.84 -0.98
N SER A 79 -2.74 6.94 -1.71
CA SER A 79 -2.88 7.00 -3.17
C SER A 79 -1.69 7.75 -3.75
N LEU A 80 -1.13 7.27 -4.85
CA LEU A 80 0.01 7.91 -5.53
C LEU A 80 -0.50 8.57 -6.81
N TYR A 81 -0.33 9.88 -6.91
CA TYR A 81 -0.85 10.70 -8.00
C TYR A 81 0.25 11.05 -9.03
N GLY A 82 -0.14 10.93 -10.29
CA GLY A 82 0.68 10.94 -11.51
C GLY A 82 -0.08 10.13 -12.56
N GLU A 83 -0.15 8.82 -12.34
CA GLU A 83 -1.21 7.91 -12.77
C GLU A 83 -1.86 7.45 -11.46
N THR A 84 -3.11 7.80 -11.16
CA THR A 84 -3.66 7.57 -9.81
C THR A 84 -3.69 6.07 -9.49
N LEU A 85 -2.78 5.64 -8.61
CA LEU A 85 -2.70 4.28 -8.11
C LEU A 85 -3.16 4.25 -6.66
N VAL A 86 -4.01 3.26 -6.36
CA VAL A 86 -4.49 2.95 -5.01
C VAL A 86 -3.95 1.58 -4.58
N GLU A 87 -4.15 1.23 -3.31
CA GLU A 87 -3.61 0.04 -2.65
C GLU A 87 -2.09 0.04 -2.49
N SER A 88 -1.63 -0.06 -1.24
CA SER A 88 -0.21 0.10 -0.91
C SER A 88 0.72 -0.92 -1.58
N LEU A 89 0.33 -2.20 -1.64
CA LEU A 89 1.15 -3.24 -2.30
C LEU A 89 1.13 -3.09 -3.82
N ASN A 90 -0.01 -2.73 -4.42
CA ASN A 90 -0.11 -2.43 -5.84
C ASN A 90 0.82 -1.28 -6.26
N ILE A 91 0.81 -0.18 -5.49
CA ILE A 91 1.74 0.94 -5.71
C ILE A 91 3.19 0.47 -5.64
N MET A 92 3.56 -0.34 -4.64
CA MET A 92 4.92 -0.88 -4.51
C MET A 92 5.31 -1.79 -5.68
N HIS A 93 4.40 -2.62 -6.17
CA HIS A 93 4.64 -3.45 -7.35
C HIS A 93 4.87 -2.61 -8.61
N TYR A 94 4.06 -1.58 -8.83
CA TYR A 94 4.29 -0.64 -9.93
C TYR A 94 5.66 0.03 -9.84
N LEU A 95 6.06 0.50 -8.65
CA LEU A 95 7.37 1.11 -8.45
C LEU A 95 8.51 0.12 -8.73
N GLU A 96 8.35 -1.14 -8.35
CA GLU A 96 9.34 -2.20 -8.61
C GLU A 96 9.48 -2.49 -10.11
N GLU A 97 8.36 -2.56 -10.83
CA GLU A 97 8.35 -2.84 -12.27
C GLU A 97 8.89 -1.69 -13.11
N THR A 98 8.65 -0.45 -12.67
CA THR A 98 8.96 0.75 -13.48
C THR A 98 10.26 1.45 -13.08
N ARG A 99 10.79 1.18 -11.87
CA ARG A 99 12.07 1.71 -11.37
C ARG A 99 12.92 0.53 -10.87
N PRO A 100 13.48 -0.29 -11.77
CA PRO A 100 14.19 -1.52 -11.40
C PRO A 100 15.50 -1.26 -10.64
N GLN A 101 16.02 -0.03 -10.65
CA GLN A 101 17.18 0.34 -9.83
C GLN A 101 16.80 0.22 -8.34
N ARG A 102 17.67 -0.41 -7.54
CA ARG A 102 17.44 -0.69 -6.11
C ARG A 102 16.19 -1.55 -5.89
N PRO A 103 16.25 -2.84 -6.26
CA PRO A 103 15.10 -3.72 -6.19
C PRO A 103 14.61 -3.86 -4.74
N LEU A 104 13.30 -3.94 -4.58
CA LEU A 104 12.64 -4.27 -3.31
C LEU A 104 12.31 -5.77 -3.21
N MET A 105 12.72 -6.54 -4.21
CA MET A 105 12.42 -7.94 -4.35
C MET A 105 13.67 -8.69 -4.81
N PRO A 106 13.90 -9.92 -4.33
CA PRO A 106 14.99 -10.74 -4.82
C PRO A 106 14.78 -11.11 -6.30
N GLU A 107 15.85 -11.51 -6.97
CA GLU A 107 15.80 -12.00 -8.35
C GLU A 107 15.13 -13.39 -8.41
N GLU A 108 15.43 -14.26 -7.45
CA GLU A 108 14.97 -15.64 -7.43
C GLU A 108 13.44 -15.74 -7.22
N CYS A 109 12.77 -16.42 -8.16
CA CYS A 109 11.30 -16.51 -8.19
C CYS A 109 10.68 -17.04 -6.89
N PHE A 110 11.26 -18.09 -6.28
CA PHE A 110 10.72 -18.66 -5.05
C PHE A 110 10.85 -17.70 -3.86
N LYS A 111 11.98 -17.01 -3.73
CA LYS A 111 12.15 -15.97 -2.70
C LYS A 111 11.19 -14.80 -2.90
N ARG A 112 10.91 -14.40 -4.15
CA ARG A 112 9.87 -13.38 -4.45
C ARG A 112 8.49 -13.82 -3.97
N ALA A 113 8.16 -15.10 -4.17
CA ALA A 113 6.91 -15.67 -3.66
C ALA A 113 6.85 -15.61 -2.12
N LYS A 114 7.97 -15.87 -1.43
CA LYS A 114 8.06 -15.74 0.04
C LYS A 114 7.90 -14.31 0.55
N VAL A 115 8.51 -13.34 -0.13
CA VAL A 115 8.29 -11.91 0.19
C VAL A 115 6.80 -11.57 0.07
N ARG A 116 6.17 -11.94 -1.06
CA ARG A 116 4.74 -11.68 -1.30
C ARG A 116 3.85 -12.38 -0.28
N GLU A 117 4.15 -13.64 0.08
CA GLU A 117 3.41 -14.40 1.10
C GLU A 117 3.38 -13.66 2.44
N ILE A 118 4.53 -13.17 2.91
CA ILE A 118 4.62 -12.39 4.16
C ILE A 118 3.88 -11.06 4.04
N CYS A 119 4.05 -10.35 2.91
CA CYS A 119 3.34 -9.10 2.65
C CYS A 119 1.82 -9.29 2.68
N GLU A 120 1.29 -10.34 2.06
CA GLU A 120 -0.15 -10.64 2.01
C GLU A 120 -0.71 -11.02 3.38
N VAL A 121 0.01 -11.80 4.20
CA VAL A 121 -0.41 -12.08 5.58
C VAL A 121 -0.63 -10.79 6.35
N ILE A 122 0.25 -9.80 6.19
CA ILE A 122 0.16 -8.51 6.88
C ILE A 122 -0.90 -7.60 6.23
N ALA A 123 -0.86 -7.45 4.91
CA ALA A 123 -1.66 -6.46 4.18
C ALA A 123 -3.11 -6.89 3.99
N SER A 124 -3.37 -8.19 3.88
CA SER A 124 -4.69 -8.75 3.66
C SER A 124 -5.21 -9.47 4.90
N GLY A 125 -4.34 -10.16 5.65
CA GLY A 125 -4.71 -10.96 6.82
C GLY A 125 -4.74 -10.24 8.16
N ILE A 126 -4.03 -9.10 8.30
CA ILE A 126 -3.95 -8.36 9.57
C ILE A 126 -4.54 -6.96 9.43
N GLN A 127 -3.95 -6.14 8.55
CA GLN A 127 -4.22 -4.70 8.48
C GLN A 127 -5.71 -4.38 8.27
N PRO A 128 -6.46 -5.07 7.38
CA PRO A 128 -7.86 -4.72 7.14
C PRO A 128 -8.74 -4.94 8.37
N LEU A 129 -8.46 -5.97 9.16
CA LEU A 129 -9.26 -6.35 10.33
C LEU A 129 -9.10 -5.37 11.49
N GLN A 130 -7.98 -4.66 11.55
CA GLN A 130 -7.72 -3.61 12.56
C GLN A 130 -7.76 -2.19 11.97
N ASN A 131 -8.25 -2.04 10.74
CA ASN A 131 -8.40 -0.74 10.09
C ASN A 131 -9.38 0.15 10.87
N LEU A 132 -9.16 1.48 10.84
CA LEU A 132 -10.01 2.47 11.50
C LEU A 132 -11.51 2.25 11.24
N ILE A 133 -11.91 2.03 9.97
CA ILE A 133 -13.33 1.86 9.61
C ILE A 133 -13.92 0.62 10.29
N VAL A 134 -13.16 -0.48 10.33
CA VAL A 134 -13.58 -1.72 10.99
C VAL A 134 -13.64 -1.52 12.51
N LEU A 135 -12.66 -0.85 13.11
CA LEU A 135 -12.64 -0.59 14.55
C LEU A 135 -13.77 0.34 15.00
N ILE A 136 -14.16 1.31 14.18
CA ILE A 136 -15.34 2.15 14.42
C ILE A 136 -16.60 1.28 14.44
N HIS A 137 -16.75 0.35 13.48
CA HIS A 137 -17.89 -0.56 13.43
C HIS A 137 -17.95 -1.54 14.61
N VAL A 138 -16.79 -2.04 15.06
CA VAL A 138 -16.68 -2.92 16.25
C VAL A 138 -17.07 -2.19 17.55
N GLY A 139 -16.85 -0.88 17.61
CA GLY A 139 -17.21 -0.04 18.75
C GLY A 139 -16.10 0.09 19.81
N GLU A 140 -16.17 1.18 20.57
CA GLU A 140 -15.12 1.61 21.51
C GLU A 140 -14.75 0.57 22.57
N GLU A 141 -15.73 -0.17 23.09
CA GLU A 141 -15.51 -1.14 24.17
C GLU A 141 -14.68 -2.35 23.70
N LYS A 142 -14.89 -2.80 22.45
CA LYS A 142 -14.30 -4.04 21.93
C LYS A 142 -13.16 -3.82 20.95
N LYS A 143 -12.98 -2.60 20.40
CA LYS A 143 -11.98 -2.35 19.35
C LYS A 143 -10.56 -2.73 19.73
N LYS A 144 -10.17 -2.55 21.00
CA LYS A 144 -8.81 -2.88 21.46
C LYS A 144 -8.58 -4.39 21.47
N GLU A 145 -9.48 -5.13 22.10
CA GLU A 145 -9.41 -6.60 22.16
C GLU A 145 -9.45 -7.20 20.74
N TRP A 146 -10.34 -6.68 19.90
CA TRP A 146 -10.46 -7.08 18.50
C TRP A 146 -9.16 -6.89 17.73
N ALA A 147 -8.58 -5.67 17.77
CA ALA A 147 -7.31 -5.39 17.10
C ALA A 147 -6.20 -6.30 17.60
N GLN A 148 -6.07 -6.45 18.92
CA GLN A 148 -5.04 -7.31 19.54
C GLN A 148 -5.19 -8.77 19.12
N HIS A 149 -6.42 -9.29 19.07
CA HIS A 149 -6.69 -10.66 18.64
C HIS A 149 -6.18 -10.92 17.21
N TRP A 150 -6.59 -10.09 16.26
CA TRP A 150 -6.24 -10.29 14.84
C TRP A 150 -4.76 -10.03 14.56
N ILE A 151 -4.16 -9.04 15.22
CA ILE A 151 -2.71 -8.79 15.16
C ILE A 151 -1.95 -10.01 15.71
N MET A 152 -2.29 -10.49 16.90
CA MET A 152 -1.61 -11.62 17.52
C MET A 152 -1.74 -12.91 16.70
N ARG A 153 -2.94 -13.18 16.16
CA ARG A 153 -3.16 -14.34 15.28
C ARG A 153 -2.30 -14.27 14.03
N GLY A 154 -2.27 -13.11 13.37
CA GLY A 154 -1.46 -12.91 12.18
C GLY A 154 0.04 -12.98 12.47
N PHE A 155 0.52 -12.35 13.54
CA PHE A 155 1.94 -12.42 13.92
C PHE A 155 2.39 -13.83 14.28
N ARG A 156 1.56 -14.67 14.89
CA ARG A 156 1.88 -16.10 15.08
C ARG A 156 2.08 -16.83 13.75
N ALA A 157 1.35 -16.47 12.70
CA ALA A 157 1.54 -17.03 11.37
C ALA A 157 2.81 -16.46 10.72
N THR A 158 3.01 -15.14 10.78
CA THR A 158 4.22 -14.47 10.27
C THR A 158 5.48 -15.05 10.90
N GLU A 159 5.52 -15.24 12.22
CA GLU A 159 6.67 -15.83 12.93
C GLU A 159 7.06 -17.20 12.37
N LYS A 160 6.07 -18.06 12.10
CA LYS A 160 6.31 -19.38 11.52
C LYS A 160 6.84 -19.30 10.08
N LEU A 161 6.35 -18.34 9.29
CA LEU A 161 6.86 -18.12 7.93
C LEU A 161 8.30 -17.61 7.95
N LEU A 162 8.61 -16.67 8.85
CA LEU A 162 9.95 -16.12 9.02
C LEU A 162 10.96 -17.19 9.43
N ALA A 163 10.60 -18.11 10.33
CA ALA A 163 11.48 -19.21 10.74
C ALA A 163 11.99 -20.08 9.57
N ALA A 164 11.29 -20.08 8.42
CA ALA A 164 11.67 -20.86 7.24
C ALA A 164 12.50 -20.09 6.21
N CYS A 165 12.59 -18.76 6.27
CA CYS A 165 13.19 -17.95 5.19
C CYS A 165 13.96 -16.71 5.64
N ALA A 166 13.86 -16.30 6.90
CA ALA A 166 14.55 -15.13 7.43
C ALA A 166 16.06 -15.35 7.52
N GLY A 167 16.82 -14.31 7.19
CA GLY A 167 18.23 -14.16 7.51
C GLY A 167 18.38 -12.93 8.39
N LYS A 168 19.13 -11.93 7.93
CA LYS A 168 19.16 -10.60 8.54
C LYS A 168 17.81 -9.87 8.46
N TYR A 169 17.01 -10.13 7.43
CA TYR A 169 15.67 -9.57 7.23
C TYR A 169 14.64 -10.68 7.02
N CYS A 170 13.41 -10.30 6.64
CA CYS A 170 12.29 -11.23 6.52
C CYS A 170 12.55 -12.38 5.53
N VAL A 171 13.31 -12.13 4.46
CA VAL A 171 13.70 -13.14 3.47
C VAL A 171 15.18 -12.96 3.12
N GLY A 172 16.04 -13.79 3.70
CA GLY A 172 17.49 -13.67 3.51
C GLY A 172 18.09 -12.40 4.13
N ASP A 173 19.12 -11.85 3.49
CA ASP A 173 20.00 -10.82 4.07
C ASP A 173 19.89 -9.42 3.43
N GLU A 174 18.91 -9.25 2.54
CA GLU A 174 18.59 -7.98 1.86
C GLU A 174 17.21 -7.46 2.29
N ILE A 175 17.00 -6.14 2.22
CA ILE A 175 15.75 -5.46 2.61
C ILE A 175 14.65 -5.73 1.60
#